data_AF-A0A445A7Q1-F1
#
_entry.id   AF-A0A445A7Q1-F1
#
_cell.length_a   1.000
_cell.length_b   1.000
_cell.length_c   1.000
_cell.angle_alpha   90.00
_cell.angle_beta   90.00
_cell.angle_gamma   90.00
#
_symmetry.space_group_name_H-M   'P 1'
#
loop_
_entity.id
_entity.type
_entity.pdbx_description
1 polymer ?
#
loop_
_entity_poly.entity_id
_entity_poly.type
_entity_poly.pdbx_seq_one_letter_code
_entity_poly.pdbx_strand_id
1 'polypeptide(L)'
;MGFCRFGRTKTKIARHRQCEESIFVLNDLEWISKIPECPVYHPSEKEFKNPLIYLQKIAPEASKFGICKIVSPVIASIPADVVLTKENKNFRFETNVQPLRLSKWNEKNIMNFSMSGRKYTYHEFEALANQAFIGSADVEKEFWHEMVNGEKGTVEYGVNVEGSAFSCHPNDKLGRSKWNLKNFSRLPQSTLRLVGKEIPVRKSFQRFFFKLKLEPLFSTNFHGITDPMLYIGMLFSMFAWHVEDHYLYSINYHHSGANKTWYGVPAHAASQFENVVLHRVYNHKIMSKHGEDEAFQLLAHKTTMFPPNILLQHGVAVYKAVQKPGEFVISFPRAYHAGFSHGFNCGEAVNFAIGDWIPMGAIASTRYAYLTMLPIIPFEELLCKEAMQFYKSSKVRGTLICSNCHRDCYVAYLMCKHCYSLPICLYHDIALQRCSCGRKYTVYKRDDYLEFEDAAKSFEQEYVKLNLEGKVNFEVDMLSPRNDYDCIQDSHNHPWHEEKGSIKAVPSMGLVSELKTREMTCLKIKLEKMKEEKTKHGRKRCSPTMETRKQGFVGTAQDQKNIEEVKKNVSSGVRSSVAAF
;
A
#
# COMPACT_ATOMS: atom_id res chain seq x y z
N MET A 1 -42.88 1.25 72.39
CA MET A 1 -43.67 1.91 71.32
C MET A 1 -42.88 3.12 70.86
N GLY A 2 -42.20 3.00 69.72
CA GLY A 2 -41.23 3.98 69.20
C GLY A 2 -41.76 4.70 67.97
N PHE A 3 -41.53 6.02 67.98
CA PHE A 3 -42.12 7.08 67.18
C PHE A 3 -42.11 6.97 65.64
N CYS A 4 -43.12 7.63 65.10
CA CYS A 4 -43.54 7.84 63.71
C CYS A 4 -42.59 8.70 62.86
N ARG A 5 -42.48 8.43 61.53
CA ARG A 5 -42.29 9.47 60.50
C ARG A 5 -42.80 9.02 59.12
N PHE A 6 -43.57 9.93 58.52
CA PHE A 6 -44.28 9.90 57.24
C PHE A 6 -43.38 9.67 56.01
N GLY A 7 -43.96 9.02 54.99
CA GLY A 7 -43.35 8.79 53.69
C GLY A 7 -43.34 10.01 52.75
N ARG A 8 -42.44 9.96 51.76
CA ARG A 8 -42.57 10.63 50.46
C ARG A 8 -41.98 9.74 49.36
N THR A 9 -42.81 9.54 48.34
CA THR A 9 -42.60 8.88 47.05
C THR A 9 -41.33 9.32 46.33
N LYS A 10 -40.51 8.36 45.88
CA LYS A 10 -39.48 8.58 44.87
C LYS A 10 -39.97 8.09 43.51
N THR A 11 -40.18 9.03 42.61
CA THR A 11 -40.48 8.87 41.19
C THR A 11 -39.39 8.02 40.51
N LYS A 12 -39.80 6.94 39.83
CA LYS A 12 -38.93 6.13 38.97
C LYS A 12 -38.59 6.96 37.72
N ILE A 13 -37.36 7.45 37.64
CA ILE A 13 -36.77 7.92 36.38
C ILE A 13 -36.42 6.66 35.58
N ALA A 14 -37.22 6.36 34.55
CA ALA A 14 -36.88 5.37 33.55
C ALA A 14 -35.61 5.84 32.83
N ARG A 15 -34.48 5.17 33.09
CA ARG A 15 -33.30 5.31 32.24
C ARG A 15 -33.67 4.71 30.88
N HIS A 16 -33.85 5.55 29.87
CA HIS A 16 -33.72 5.12 28.48
C HIS A 16 -32.34 4.47 28.33
N ARG A 17 -32.31 3.14 28.30
CA ARG A 17 -31.21 2.41 27.65
C ARG A 17 -31.36 2.72 26.17
N GLN A 18 -30.59 3.69 25.69
CA GLN A 18 -30.29 3.79 24.29
C GLN A 18 -29.61 2.46 23.93
N CYS A 19 -30.30 1.58 23.20
CA CYS A 19 -29.64 0.44 22.57
C CYS A 19 -28.57 1.05 21.66
N GLU A 20 -27.30 0.78 21.93
CA GLU A 20 -26.27 0.93 20.91
C GLU A 20 -26.64 -0.06 19.78
N GLU A 21 -27.29 0.44 18.73
CA GLU A 21 -27.49 -0.32 17.51
C GLU A 21 -26.10 -0.79 17.04
N SER A 22 -25.93 -2.09 16.82
CA SER A 22 -24.68 -2.63 16.31
C SER A 22 -24.33 -1.95 14.99
N ILE A 23 -23.16 -1.31 14.91
CA ILE A 23 -22.65 -0.62 13.70
C ILE A 23 -22.68 -1.56 12.46
N PHE A 24 -22.59 -2.87 12.70
CA PHE A 24 -22.61 -3.92 11.70
C PHE A 24 -24.00 -4.58 11.60
N VAL A 25 -24.93 -3.99 10.86
CA VAL A 25 -26.21 -4.66 10.53
C VAL A 25 -25.96 -5.70 9.42
N LEU A 26 -26.02 -6.99 9.77
CA LEU A 26 -25.70 -8.12 8.88
C LEU A 26 -26.94 -8.91 8.41
N ASN A 27 -28.14 -8.33 8.41
CA ASN A 27 -29.33 -9.10 8.06
C ASN A 27 -29.17 -9.78 6.68
N ASP A 28 -29.32 -11.11 6.72
CA ASP A 28 -29.30 -12.12 5.66
C ASP A 28 -27.96 -12.57 5.04
N LEU A 29 -26.81 -11.96 5.38
CA LEU A 29 -25.47 -12.33 4.86
C LEU A 29 -25.37 -12.51 3.32
N GLU A 30 -26.39 -12.11 2.57
CA GLU A 30 -26.50 -12.35 1.12
C GLU A 30 -25.37 -11.69 0.33
N TRP A 31 -24.84 -10.59 0.87
CA TRP A 31 -23.73 -9.84 0.29
C TRP A 31 -22.51 -10.73 0.03
N ILE A 32 -22.31 -11.81 0.81
CA ILE A 32 -21.21 -12.78 0.61
C ILE A 32 -21.22 -13.36 -0.80
N SER A 33 -22.41 -13.66 -1.33
CA SER A 33 -22.60 -14.20 -2.68
C SER A 33 -22.55 -13.13 -3.78
N LYS A 34 -22.65 -11.86 -3.41
CA LYS A 34 -22.66 -10.71 -4.33
C LYS A 34 -21.26 -10.15 -4.58
N ILE A 35 -20.26 -10.55 -3.78
CA ILE A 35 -18.86 -10.13 -4.00
C ILE A 35 -18.33 -10.86 -5.25
N PRO A 36 -17.85 -10.14 -6.28
CA PRO A 36 -17.23 -10.75 -7.44
C PRO A 36 -15.92 -11.47 -7.07
N GLU A 37 -15.64 -12.58 -7.73
CA GLU A 37 -14.37 -13.30 -7.58
C GLU A 37 -13.22 -12.55 -8.28
N CYS A 38 -12.01 -12.70 -7.77
CA CYS A 38 -10.81 -12.19 -8.42
C CYS A 38 -10.41 -13.05 -9.64
N PRO A 39 -9.56 -12.54 -10.55
CA PRO A 39 -9.02 -13.34 -11.64
C PRO A 39 -8.25 -14.56 -11.13
N VAL A 40 -8.44 -15.69 -11.83
CA VAL A 40 -7.74 -16.96 -11.56
C VAL A 40 -6.92 -17.36 -12.77
N TYR A 41 -5.62 -17.49 -12.59
CA TYR A 41 -4.68 -17.79 -13.66
C TYR A 41 -4.14 -19.23 -13.56
N HIS A 42 -3.93 -19.85 -14.73
CA HIS A 42 -3.47 -21.23 -14.87
C HIS A 42 -2.24 -21.27 -15.79
N PRO A 43 -1.05 -20.87 -15.30
CA PRO A 43 0.16 -20.86 -16.13
C PRO A 43 0.49 -22.25 -16.64
N SER A 44 0.91 -22.34 -17.90
CA SER A 44 1.58 -23.54 -18.41
C SER A 44 2.91 -23.76 -17.67
N GLU A 45 3.45 -24.99 -17.69
CA GLU A 45 4.79 -25.24 -17.12
C GLU A 45 5.88 -24.33 -17.71
N LYS A 46 5.74 -23.93 -18.99
CA LYS A 46 6.67 -23.00 -19.65
C LYS A 46 6.58 -21.60 -19.05
N GLU A 47 5.37 -21.09 -18.86
CA GLU A 47 5.12 -19.79 -18.23
C GLU A 47 5.55 -19.78 -16.76
N PHE A 48 5.38 -20.91 -16.08
CA PHE A 48 5.76 -21.09 -14.69
C PHE A 48 7.29 -21.07 -14.46
N LYS A 49 8.14 -21.15 -15.51
CA LYS A 49 9.60 -21.11 -15.34
C LYS A 49 10.13 -19.78 -14.79
N ASN A 50 9.45 -18.67 -15.08
CA ASN A 50 9.92 -17.32 -14.72
C ASN A 50 8.80 -16.53 -14.01
N PRO A 51 8.67 -16.66 -12.67
CA PRO A 51 7.56 -16.09 -11.92
C PRO A 51 7.41 -14.59 -12.10
N LEU A 52 8.48 -13.80 -11.94
CA LEU A 52 8.38 -12.34 -12.02
C LEU A 52 8.03 -11.83 -13.42
N ILE A 53 8.47 -12.55 -14.47
CA ILE A 53 8.05 -12.25 -15.86
C ILE A 53 6.57 -12.57 -16.05
N TYR A 54 6.11 -13.69 -15.49
CA TYR A 54 4.70 -14.06 -15.53
C TYR A 54 3.82 -13.07 -14.77
N LEU A 55 4.24 -12.62 -13.58
CA LEU A 55 3.54 -11.62 -12.80
C LEU A 55 3.47 -10.27 -13.53
N GLN A 56 4.56 -9.84 -14.15
CA GLN A 56 4.56 -8.64 -15.02
C GLN A 56 3.58 -8.78 -16.19
N LYS A 57 3.44 -9.98 -16.78
CA LYS A 57 2.48 -10.23 -17.87
C LYS A 57 1.03 -10.05 -17.41
N ILE A 58 0.66 -10.52 -16.22
CA ILE A 58 -0.72 -10.47 -15.73
C ILE A 58 -1.07 -9.18 -14.97
N ALA A 59 -0.06 -8.43 -14.48
CA ALA A 59 -0.25 -7.26 -13.65
C ALA A 59 -1.18 -6.17 -14.24
N PRO A 60 -1.14 -5.84 -15.55
CA PRO A 60 -2.03 -4.83 -16.12
C PRO A 60 -3.53 -5.14 -15.99
N GLU A 61 -3.90 -6.42 -15.94
CA GLU A 61 -5.27 -6.88 -15.71
C GLU A 61 -5.53 -7.08 -14.21
N ALA A 62 -4.71 -7.92 -13.57
CA ALA A 62 -4.92 -8.39 -12.21
C ALA A 62 -4.88 -7.28 -11.16
N SER A 63 -4.06 -6.25 -11.35
CA SER A 63 -3.97 -5.10 -10.43
C SER A 63 -5.28 -4.32 -10.28
N LYS A 64 -6.17 -4.38 -11.28
CA LYS A 64 -7.51 -3.75 -11.23
C LYS A 64 -8.42 -4.37 -10.18
N PHE A 65 -8.08 -5.57 -9.69
CA PHE A 65 -8.82 -6.33 -8.69
C PHE A 65 -8.15 -6.30 -7.31
N GLY A 66 -6.91 -5.80 -7.22
CA GLY A 66 -6.14 -5.72 -5.98
C GLY A 66 -5.50 -7.05 -5.54
N ILE A 67 -6.18 -8.18 -5.78
CA ILE A 67 -5.65 -9.52 -5.59
C ILE A 67 -5.91 -10.40 -6.82
N CYS A 68 -5.11 -11.45 -7.01
CA CYS A 68 -5.43 -12.53 -7.95
C CYS A 68 -4.97 -13.89 -7.43
N LYS A 69 -5.51 -14.96 -8.01
CA LYS A 69 -5.14 -16.33 -7.68
C LYS A 69 -4.38 -16.98 -8.84
N ILE A 70 -3.36 -17.79 -8.53
CA ILE A 70 -2.58 -18.55 -9.51
C ILE A 70 -2.55 -20.01 -9.09
N VAL A 71 -3.06 -20.90 -9.94
CA VAL A 71 -3.03 -22.35 -9.71
C VAL A 71 -1.69 -22.90 -10.19
N SER A 72 -0.90 -23.48 -9.30
CA SER A 72 0.40 -24.04 -9.65
C SER A 72 0.23 -25.25 -10.59
N PRO A 73 0.92 -25.30 -11.75
CA PRO A 73 0.97 -26.50 -12.58
C PRO A 73 1.93 -27.55 -11.99
N VAL A 74 2.71 -27.18 -10.97
CA VAL A 74 3.70 -28.04 -10.30
C VAL A 74 3.25 -28.29 -8.88
N ILE A 75 3.17 -29.55 -8.51
CA ILE A 75 2.81 -29.99 -7.16
C ILE A 75 4.11 -30.33 -6.40
N ALA A 76 4.15 -30.02 -5.10
CA ALA A 76 5.24 -30.47 -4.23
C ALA A 76 5.26 -32.00 -4.13
N SER A 77 6.44 -32.59 -4.20
CA SER A 77 6.63 -34.03 -4.02
C SER A 77 6.70 -34.40 -2.54
N ILE A 78 7.19 -33.48 -1.70
CA ILE A 78 7.34 -33.64 -0.26
C ILE A 78 6.29 -32.77 0.45
N PRO A 79 5.37 -33.37 1.22
CA PRO A 79 4.36 -32.64 1.99
C PRO A 79 4.95 -31.69 3.03
N ALA A 80 4.24 -30.60 3.32
CA ALA A 80 4.70 -29.56 4.23
C ALA A 80 4.94 -30.04 5.67
N ASP A 81 4.11 -30.94 6.20
CA ASP A 81 4.30 -31.55 7.51
C ASP A 81 5.62 -32.33 7.57
N VAL A 82 5.95 -33.07 6.51
CA VAL A 82 7.22 -33.80 6.39
C VAL A 82 8.40 -32.84 6.34
N VAL A 83 8.32 -31.74 5.58
CA VAL A 83 9.38 -30.71 5.54
C VAL A 83 9.57 -30.11 6.94
N LEU A 84 8.48 -29.65 7.57
CA LEU A 84 8.54 -28.98 8.86
C LEU A 84 8.98 -29.91 10.00
N THR A 85 8.71 -31.22 9.93
CA THR A 85 9.08 -32.15 11.00
C THR A 85 10.43 -32.84 10.77
N LYS A 86 10.83 -33.10 9.52
CA LYS A 86 12.04 -33.87 9.20
C LYS A 86 13.19 -33.02 8.68
N GLU A 87 12.91 -32.00 7.86
CA GLU A 87 13.95 -31.09 7.34
C GLU A 87 14.27 -29.98 8.35
N ASN A 88 13.25 -29.49 9.08
CA ASN A 88 13.42 -28.52 10.17
C ASN A 88 13.47 -29.22 11.53
N LYS A 89 14.67 -29.61 11.98
CA LYS A 89 14.87 -30.28 13.27
C LYS A 89 14.25 -29.48 14.43
N ASN A 90 13.39 -30.12 15.21
CA ASN A 90 12.72 -29.55 16.38
C ASN A 90 11.85 -28.31 16.08
N PHE A 91 11.23 -28.24 14.90
CA PHE A 91 10.31 -27.16 14.57
C PHE A 91 9.19 -27.03 15.60
N ARG A 92 9.15 -25.88 16.25
CA ARG A 92 8.09 -25.46 17.16
C ARG A 92 7.81 -23.99 16.91
N PHE A 93 6.57 -23.59 17.09
CA PHE A 93 6.15 -22.22 16.91
C PHE A 93 5.27 -21.77 18.07
N GLU A 94 5.28 -20.47 18.31
CA GLU A 94 4.41 -19.83 19.27
C GLU A 94 3.18 -19.27 18.55
N THR A 95 2.02 -19.45 19.17
CA THR A 95 0.77 -18.90 18.65
C THR A 95 0.49 -17.55 19.29
N ASN A 96 -0.30 -16.73 18.60
CA ASN A 96 -0.95 -15.58 19.19
C ASN A 96 -2.42 -15.89 19.44
N VAL A 97 -3.00 -15.27 20.46
CA VAL A 97 -4.44 -15.35 20.73
C VAL A 97 -5.17 -14.18 20.05
N GLN A 98 -6.20 -14.49 19.29
CA GLN A 98 -6.95 -13.57 18.46
C GLN A 98 -8.42 -13.48 18.89
N PRO A 99 -8.95 -12.29 19.23
CA PRO A 99 -10.37 -12.14 19.57
C PRO A 99 -11.28 -12.17 18.34
N LEU A 100 -12.41 -12.88 18.45
CA LEU A 100 -13.41 -13.05 17.38
C LEU A 100 -14.69 -12.21 17.58
N ARG A 101 -14.61 -10.93 17.99
CA ARG A 101 -15.85 -10.17 18.30
C ARG A 101 -15.77 -8.68 18.05
N LEU A 102 -16.26 -8.19 16.92
CA LEU A 102 -16.32 -6.76 16.53
C LEU A 102 -17.10 -5.84 17.48
N SER A 103 -18.10 -6.37 18.18
CA SER A 103 -19.06 -5.60 18.98
C SER A 103 -18.57 -5.15 20.37
N LYS A 104 -17.39 -5.61 20.84
CA LYS A 104 -16.82 -5.24 22.16
C LYS A 104 -15.44 -4.56 22.06
N TRP A 105 -15.08 -4.05 20.89
CA TRP A 105 -13.83 -3.33 20.66
C TRP A 105 -13.97 -1.94 21.29
N ASN A 106 -13.30 -1.72 22.42
CA ASN A 106 -13.05 -0.37 22.92
C ASN A 106 -11.62 0.05 22.50
N GLU A 107 -11.32 1.35 22.61
CA GLU A 107 -10.02 1.93 22.23
C GLU A 107 -8.82 1.23 22.87
N LYS A 108 -8.98 0.62 24.06
CA LYS A 108 -7.93 -0.16 24.74
C LYS A 108 -7.68 -1.54 24.12
N ASN A 109 -8.66 -2.10 23.41
CA ASN A 109 -8.58 -3.41 22.76
C ASN A 109 -8.01 -3.34 21.34
N ILE A 110 -8.08 -2.18 20.67
CA ILE A 110 -7.56 -1.95 19.31
C ILE A 110 -6.04 -2.26 19.22
N MET A 111 -5.32 -2.12 20.34
CA MET A 111 -3.86 -2.24 20.41
C MET A 111 -3.33 -3.63 20.78
N ASN A 112 -4.18 -4.60 21.16
CA ASN A 112 -3.72 -5.82 21.85
C ASN A 112 -3.98 -7.14 21.09
N PHE A 113 -3.74 -7.20 19.77
CA PHE A 113 -3.50 -8.50 19.09
C PHE A 113 -2.11 -9.01 19.46
N SER A 114 -1.90 -9.37 20.72
CA SER A 114 -0.79 -10.23 21.12
C SER A 114 -0.88 -10.48 22.62
N MET A 115 -1.68 -11.47 22.99
CA MET A 115 -1.29 -12.27 24.13
C MET A 115 -0.51 -13.45 23.58
N SER A 116 0.77 -13.55 23.96
CA SER A 116 1.62 -14.72 23.70
C SER A 116 0.83 -15.97 24.09
N GLY A 117 0.56 -16.79 23.08
CA GLY A 117 -0.17 -18.04 23.21
C GLY A 117 0.78 -19.16 23.62
N ARG A 118 0.40 -20.39 23.28
CA ARG A 118 1.19 -21.58 23.63
C ARG A 118 2.16 -21.94 22.52
N LYS A 119 3.23 -22.64 22.89
CA LYS A 119 4.20 -23.23 21.96
C LYS A 119 3.75 -24.62 21.54
N TYR A 120 3.66 -24.84 20.24
CA TYR A 120 3.21 -26.10 19.64
C TYR A 120 4.24 -26.65 18.65
N THR A 121 4.24 -27.96 18.50
CA THR A 121 4.66 -28.62 17.26
C THR A 121 3.56 -28.53 16.21
N TYR A 122 3.89 -28.81 14.95
CA TYR A 122 2.92 -28.82 13.85
C TYR A 122 1.71 -29.73 14.14
N HIS A 123 1.97 -30.98 14.55
CA HIS A 123 0.91 -31.96 14.80
C HIS A 123 0.10 -31.70 16.07
N GLU A 124 0.71 -31.13 17.12
CA GLU A 124 -0.05 -30.73 18.32
C GLU A 124 -1.08 -29.64 17.99
N PHE A 125 -0.70 -28.65 17.18
CA PHE A 125 -1.62 -27.59 16.79
C PHE A 125 -2.67 -28.08 15.78
N GLU A 126 -2.30 -28.97 14.86
CA GLU A 126 -3.25 -29.64 13.97
C GLU A 126 -4.32 -30.40 14.75
N ALA A 127 -3.92 -31.19 15.74
CA ALA A 127 -4.85 -31.92 16.60
C ALA A 127 -5.79 -30.98 17.35
N LEU A 128 -5.28 -29.88 17.90
CA LEU A 128 -6.07 -28.84 18.56
C LEU A 128 -7.09 -28.20 17.58
N ALA A 129 -6.63 -27.82 16.39
CA ALA A 129 -7.45 -27.16 15.38
C ALA A 129 -8.58 -28.08 14.86
N ASN A 130 -8.29 -29.37 14.70
CA ASN A 130 -9.28 -30.35 14.27
C ASN A 130 -10.30 -30.69 15.36
N GLN A 131 -9.93 -30.66 16.64
CA GLN A 131 -10.90 -30.78 17.75
C GLN A 131 -11.88 -29.61 17.81
N ALA A 132 -11.43 -28.41 17.44
CA ALA A 132 -12.24 -27.20 17.41
C ALA A 132 -13.06 -27.03 16.11
N PHE A 133 -12.90 -27.94 15.14
CA PHE A 133 -13.55 -27.86 13.84
C PHE A 133 -14.97 -28.42 13.91
N ILE A 134 -15.95 -27.54 13.68
CA ILE A 134 -17.35 -27.92 13.52
C ILE A 134 -17.59 -27.88 12.01
N GLY A 135 -17.70 -29.04 11.38
CA GLY A 135 -17.86 -29.15 9.93
C GLY A 135 -19.15 -28.48 9.48
N SER A 136 -19.03 -27.34 8.81
CA SER A 136 -20.15 -26.61 8.23
C SER A 136 -20.05 -26.54 6.71
N ALA A 137 -21.22 -26.47 6.06
CA ALA A 137 -21.33 -26.33 4.62
C ALA A 137 -20.92 -24.92 4.12
N ASP A 138 -20.99 -23.88 4.97
CA ASP A 138 -20.70 -22.49 4.58
C ASP A 138 -19.92 -21.74 5.68
N VAL A 139 -18.62 -22.03 5.75
CA VAL A 139 -17.69 -21.48 6.75
C VAL A 139 -17.58 -19.95 6.67
N GLU A 140 -17.83 -19.35 5.50
CA GLU A 140 -17.78 -17.88 5.32
C GLU A 140 -18.95 -17.19 6.02
N LYS A 141 -20.16 -17.73 5.89
CA LYS A 141 -21.32 -17.22 6.64
C LYS A 141 -21.12 -17.36 8.14
N GLU A 142 -20.62 -18.51 8.58
CA GLU A 142 -20.39 -18.75 10.01
C GLU A 142 -19.32 -17.83 10.59
N PHE A 143 -18.23 -17.58 9.86
CA PHE A 143 -17.21 -16.64 10.29
C PHE A 143 -17.80 -15.24 10.53
N TRP A 144 -18.57 -14.71 9.57
CA TRP A 144 -19.16 -13.38 9.72
C TRP A 144 -20.27 -13.31 10.75
N HIS A 145 -21.04 -14.39 10.91
CA HIS A 145 -21.99 -14.52 12.00
C HIS A 145 -21.26 -14.49 13.36
N GLU A 146 -20.18 -15.26 13.51
CA GLU A 146 -19.37 -15.31 14.73
C GLU A 146 -18.72 -13.95 15.05
N MET A 147 -18.17 -13.27 14.04
CA MET A 147 -17.52 -11.97 14.22
C MET A 147 -18.45 -10.89 14.79
N VAL A 148 -19.76 -10.96 14.50
CA VAL A 148 -20.73 -9.94 14.92
C VAL A 148 -21.55 -10.37 16.14
N ASN A 149 -22.08 -11.60 16.10
CA ASN A 149 -23.03 -12.12 17.10
C ASN A 149 -22.45 -13.22 17.98
N GLY A 150 -21.24 -13.69 17.68
CA GLY A 150 -20.68 -14.89 18.24
C GLY A 150 -20.22 -14.82 19.69
N GLU A 151 -20.11 -16.01 20.29
CA GLU A 151 -19.66 -16.19 21.66
C GLU A 151 -18.36 -17.02 21.80
N LYS A 152 -17.76 -17.48 20.70
CA LYS A 152 -16.53 -18.30 20.68
C LYS A 152 -15.33 -17.62 21.35
N GLY A 153 -15.32 -16.28 21.34
CA GLY A 153 -14.39 -15.48 22.14
C GLY A 153 -13.04 -15.28 21.47
N THR A 154 -12.22 -16.32 21.36
CA THR A 154 -10.85 -16.24 20.81
C THR A 154 -10.44 -17.46 20.00
N VAL A 155 -9.47 -17.30 19.11
CA VAL A 155 -8.77 -18.39 18.39
C VAL A 155 -7.26 -18.24 18.51
N GLU A 156 -6.51 -19.33 18.34
CA GLU A 156 -5.04 -19.33 18.30
C GLU A 156 -4.56 -19.36 16.83
N TYR A 157 -3.46 -18.69 16.53
CA TYR A 157 -2.87 -18.70 15.19
C TYR A 157 -1.36 -18.52 15.24
N GLY A 158 -0.62 -19.29 14.45
CA GLY A 158 0.81 -19.09 14.23
C GLY A 158 1.02 -18.05 13.14
N VAL A 159 1.56 -16.88 13.49
CA VAL A 159 1.83 -15.78 12.57
C VAL A 159 3.29 -15.39 12.65
N ASN A 160 3.87 -14.99 11.52
CA ASN A 160 5.28 -14.61 11.44
C ASN A 160 6.22 -15.72 11.93
N VAL A 161 5.84 -16.98 11.69
CA VAL A 161 6.60 -18.14 12.14
C VAL A 161 7.82 -18.29 11.24
N GLU A 162 9.01 -18.27 11.84
CA GLU A 162 10.26 -18.51 11.12
C GLU A 162 10.35 -19.95 10.61
N GLY A 163 10.85 -20.10 9.38
CA GLY A 163 10.97 -21.38 8.71
C GLY A 163 10.32 -21.36 7.33
N SER A 164 10.38 -22.50 6.65
CA SER A 164 9.76 -22.69 5.34
C SER A 164 9.29 -24.12 5.20
N ALA A 165 8.14 -24.30 4.55
CA ALA A 165 7.57 -25.60 4.22
C ALA A 165 7.87 -26.02 2.77
N PHE A 166 8.62 -25.21 2.01
CA PHE A 166 9.18 -25.65 0.73
C PHE A 166 10.37 -26.59 0.97
N SER A 167 10.26 -27.82 0.47
CA SER A 167 11.32 -28.82 0.58
C SER A 167 12.63 -28.38 -0.07
N CYS A 168 13.76 -28.81 0.49
CA CYS A 168 15.07 -28.74 -0.15
C CYS A 168 15.44 -30.01 -0.93
N HIS A 169 14.59 -31.03 -0.93
CA HIS A 169 14.84 -32.32 -1.58
C HIS A 169 15.07 -32.17 -3.10
N PRO A 170 16.08 -32.84 -3.69
CA PRO A 170 16.42 -32.68 -5.11
C PRO A 170 15.28 -32.99 -6.09
N ASN A 171 14.39 -33.92 -5.72
CA ASN A 171 13.26 -34.36 -6.55
C ASN A 171 11.97 -33.55 -6.34
N ASP A 172 11.98 -32.55 -5.44
CA ASP A 172 10.81 -31.70 -5.23
C ASP A 172 10.77 -30.60 -6.30
N LYS A 173 9.90 -30.75 -7.30
CA LYS A 173 9.83 -29.82 -8.43
C LYS A 173 9.46 -28.41 -7.99
N LEU A 174 8.53 -28.27 -7.03
CA LEU A 174 8.08 -26.97 -6.55
C LEU A 174 9.18 -26.30 -5.69
N GLY A 175 9.75 -27.05 -4.74
CA GLY A 175 10.84 -26.61 -3.87
C GLY A 175 12.10 -26.22 -4.63
N ARG A 176 12.37 -26.82 -5.80
CA ARG A 176 13.47 -26.43 -6.69
C ARG A 176 13.12 -25.34 -7.70
N SER A 177 11.85 -24.98 -7.83
CA SER A 177 11.41 -23.94 -8.77
C SER A 177 11.76 -22.53 -8.28
N LYS A 178 11.68 -21.56 -9.19
CA LYS A 178 11.78 -20.14 -8.84
C LYS A 178 10.58 -19.60 -8.06
N TRP A 179 9.51 -20.39 -7.94
CA TRP A 179 8.32 -20.08 -7.12
C TRP A 179 8.49 -20.45 -5.64
N ASN A 180 9.61 -21.08 -5.27
CA ASN A 180 9.96 -21.26 -3.87
C ASN A 180 10.20 -19.90 -3.20
N LEU A 181 9.38 -19.59 -2.19
CA LEU A 181 9.34 -18.28 -1.56
C LEU A 181 10.64 -17.91 -0.82
N LYS A 182 11.47 -18.89 -0.43
CA LYS A 182 12.78 -18.66 0.21
C LYS A 182 13.72 -17.76 -0.58
N ASN A 183 13.63 -17.79 -1.91
CA ASN A 183 14.51 -17.00 -2.78
C ASN A 183 13.74 -16.00 -3.65
N PHE A 184 12.43 -15.90 -3.49
CA PHE A 184 11.56 -15.19 -4.41
C PHE A 184 11.84 -13.68 -4.44
N SER A 185 11.96 -13.07 -3.25
CA SER A 185 12.35 -11.66 -3.06
C SER A 185 13.73 -11.32 -3.64
N ARG A 186 14.59 -12.33 -3.84
CA ARG A 186 15.97 -12.21 -4.32
C ARG A 186 16.14 -12.57 -5.79
N LEU A 187 15.06 -12.88 -6.50
CA LEU A 187 15.13 -13.14 -7.94
C LEU A 187 15.68 -11.93 -8.71
N PRO A 188 16.32 -12.12 -9.88
CA PRO A 188 17.00 -11.05 -10.60
C PRO A 188 16.13 -9.84 -10.95
N GLN A 189 14.84 -10.03 -11.20
CA GLN A 189 13.90 -8.95 -11.51
C GLN A 189 13.30 -8.29 -10.26
N SER A 190 13.59 -8.81 -9.05
CA SER A 190 13.07 -8.25 -7.81
C SER A 190 13.97 -7.14 -7.31
N THR A 191 13.45 -5.94 -7.09
CA THR A 191 14.20 -4.81 -6.50
C THR A 191 14.70 -5.11 -5.10
N LEU A 192 13.97 -5.93 -4.35
CA LEU A 192 14.37 -6.34 -3.00
C LEU A 192 15.65 -7.20 -2.98
N ARG A 193 16.14 -7.68 -4.13
CA ARG A 193 17.45 -8.37 -4.21
C ARG A 193 18.60 -7.48 -3.72
N LEU A 194 18.46 -6.16 -3.84
CA LEU A 194 19.46 -5.14 -3.52
C LEU A 194 19.43 -4.68 -2.05
N VAL A 195 18.43 -5.11 -1.29
CA VAL A 195 18.41 -4.95 0.17
C VAL A 195 19.59 -5.74 0.74
N GLY A 196 20.49 -5.06 1.46
CA GLY A 196 21.69 -5.69 2.02
C GLY A 196 21.34 -6.92 2.87
N LYS A 197 22.19 -7.96 2.85
CA LYS A 197 22.08 -9.07 3.80
C LYS A 197 22.62 -8.72 5.18
N GLU A 198 23.37 -7.62 5.30
CA GLU A 198 23.94 -7.14 6.56
C GLU A 198 24.07 -5.62 6.47
N ILE A 199 23.60 -4.89 7.49
CA ILE A 199 24.04 -3.52 7.75
C ILE A 199 25.12 -3.64 8.84
N PRO A 200 26.42 -3.43 8.55
CA PRO A 200 27.43 -3.37 9.58
C PRO A 200 27.26 -2.06 10.36
N VAL A 201 26.41 -2.06 11.38
CA VAL A 201 26.36 -0.97 12.35
C VAL A 201 27.64 -1.05 13.18
N ARG A 202 28.49 -0.01 13.15
CA ARG A 202 29.60 0.11 14.09
C ARG A 202 29.05 -0.04 15.51
N LYS A 203 29.63 -0.92 16.33
CA LYS A 203 29.21 -1.21 17.72
C LYS A 203 29.00 0.04 18.59
N SER A 204 29.67 1.15 18.28
CA SER A 204 29.50 2.45 18.94
C SER A 204 28.15 3.14 18.64
N PHE A 205 27.57 2.94 17.46
CA PHE A 205 26.25 3.48 17.09
C PHE A 205 25.09 2.64 17.66
N GLN A 206 25.30 1.34 17.84
CA GLN A 206 24.31 0.42 18.40
C GLN A 206 23.85 0.85 19.81
N ARG A 207 24.78 1.34 20.65
CA ARG A 207 24.46 1.88 21.99
C ARG A 207 23.65 3.17 21.98
N PHE A 208 23.78 4.00 20.94
CA PHE A 208 23.05 5.27 20.84
C PHE A 208 21.60 5.03 20.40
N PHE A 209 21.37 4.12 19.44
CA PHE A 209 20.03 3.73 18.99
C PHE A 209 19.24 2.91 20.02
N PHE A 210 19.94 2.12 20.86
CA PHE A 210 19.33 1.42 22.00
C PHE A 210 18.62 2.38 22.98
N LYS A 211 19.08 3.63 23.05
CA LYS A 211 18.51 4.68 23.90
C LYS A 211 17.27 5.37 23.28
N LEU A 212 17.06 5.21 21.97
CA LEU A 212 15.99 5.87 21.19
C LEU A 212 14.88 4.91 20.71
N LYS A 213 14.94 3.61 21.04
CA LYS A 213 13.98 2.58 20.56
C LYS A 213 13.83 2.52 19.02
N LEU A 214 14.90 2.81 18.28
CA LEU A 214 14.94 2.79 16.81
C LEU A 214 15.46 1.45 16.25
N GLU A 215 15.02 0.32 16.81
CA GLU A 215 15.46 -1.01 16.37
C GLU A 215 15.09 -1.45 14.92
N PRO A 216 14.01 -0.97 14.25
CA PRO A 216 13.55 -1.64 13.02
C PRO A 216 14.52 -1.56 11.84
N LEU A 217 15.36 -0.53 11.76
CA LEU A 217 16.18 -0.29 10.57
C LEU A 217 17.53 -1.03 10.57
N PHE A 218 17.87 -1.72 11.66
CA PHE A 218 19.17 -2.35 11.86
C PHE A 218 19.08 -3.85 12.12
N SER A 219 17.89 -4.44 12.02
CA SER A 219 17.72 -5.90 12.05
C SER A 219 18.45 -6.51 10.85
N THR A 220 19.26 -7.52 11.12
CA THR A 220 20.11 -8.21 10.15
C THR A 220 19.34 -9.15 9.21
N ASN A 221 18.01 -9.18 9.28
CA ASN A 221 17.10 -9.84 8.34
C ASN A 221 15.77 -9.07 8.35
N PHE A 222 15.26 -8.69 7.17
CA PHE A 222 13.93 -8.11 7.03
C PHE A 222 12.90 -9.25 6.97
N HIS A 223 12.72 -9.93 8.10
CA HIS A 223 11.78 -11.05 8.25
C HIS A 223 10.39 -10.63 7.76
N GLY A 224 9.79 -11.43 6.89
CA GLY A 224 8.50 -11.14 6.24
C GLY A 224 8.61 -10.36 4.93
N ILE A 225 9.67 -9.56 4.74
CA ILE A 225 9.89 -8.77 3.52
C ILE A 225 10.82 -9.51 2.57
N THR A 226 12.05 -9.82 3.00
CA THR A 226 13.00 -10.56 2.16
C THR A 226 13.00 -12.05 2.44
N ASP A 227 12.64 -12.45 3.65
CA ASP A 227 12.59 -13.84 4.07
C ASP A 227 11.14 -14.23 4.32
N PRO A 228 10.69 -15.39 3.79
CA PRO A 228 9.30 -15.79 3.95
C PRO A 228 8.96 -16.07 5.41
N MET A 229 7.68 -15.94 5.73
CA MET A 229 7.12 -16.34 7.03
C MET A 229 6.00 -17.36 6.83
N LEU A 230 5.94 -18.32 7.75
CA LEU A 230 4.86 -19.30 7.82
C LEU A 230 3.66 -18.74 8.59
N TYR A 231 2.48 -19.15 8.13
CA TYR A 231 1.18 -18.85 8.72
C TYR A 231 0.46 -20.16 8.96
N ILE A 232 0.29 -20.53 10.22
CA ILE A 232 -0.36 -21.79 10.62
C ILE A 232 -1.69 -21.43 11.27
N GLY A 233 -2.77 -21.63 10.52
CA GLY A 233 -4.13 -21.22 10.91
C GLY A 233 -4.95 -22.35 11.51
N MET A 234 -5.97 -21.98 12.27
CA MET A 234 -7.11 -22.83 12.63
C MET A 234 -8.43 -22.20 12.13
N LEU A 235 -9.55 -22.88 12.32
CA LEU A 235 -10.88 -22.36 11.95
C LEU A 235 -11.10 -20.95 12.55
N PHE A 236 -11.41 -19.98 11.67
CA PHE A 236 -11.63 -18.56 11.96
C PHE A 236 -10.39 -17.73 12.31
N SER A 237 -9.19 -18.30 12.36
CA SER A 237 -7.96 -17.50 12.41
C SER A 237 -7.92 -16.55 11.20
N MET A 238 -7.72 -15.26 11.44
CA MET A 238 -7.89 -14.20 10.45
C MET A 238 -6.63 -13.33 10.31
N PHE A 239 -6.52 -12.65 9.18
CA PHE A 239 -5.64 -11.52 8.97
C PHE A 239 -6.53 -10.31 8.65
N ALA A 240 -6.43 -9.28 9.49
CA ALA A 240 -7.27 -8.09 9.39
C ALA A 240 -6.94 -7.26 8.15
N TRP A 241 -7.77 -6.27 7.85
CA TRP A 241 -7.55 -5.37 6.72
C TRP A 241 -6.23 -4.62 6.84
N HIS A 242 -5.38 -4.74 5.82
CA HIS A 242 -4.12 -4.03 5.73
C HIS A 242 -3.63 -3.94 4.27
N VAL A 243 -2.60 -3.11 4.06
CA VAL A 243 -1.75 -3.13 2.87
C VAL A 243 -0.35 -3.56 3.28
N GLU A 244 0.44 -4.03 2.31
CA GLU A 244 1.84 -4.34 2.55
C GLU A 244 2.67 -3.09 2.84
N ASP A 245 3.71 -3.27 3.64
CA ASP A 245 4.69 -2.23 3.96
C ASP A 245 5.32 -1.68 2.68
N HIS A 246 5.50 -0.35 2.61
CA HIS A 246 5.97 0.35 1.40
C HIS A 246 5.16 0.03 0.12
N TYR A 247 3.91 -0.40 0.27
CA TYR A 247 3.05 -0.83 -0.84
C TYR A 247 3.71 -1.88 -1.71
N LEU A 248 4.51 -2.76 -1.12
CA LEU A 248 5.11 -3.89 -1.82
C LEU A 248 4.03 -4.82 -2.37
N TYR A 249 4.42 -5.67 -3.32
CA TYR A 249 3.62 -6.85 -3.60
C TYR A 249 3.75 -7.85 -2.44
N SER A 250 2.75 -8.70 -2.25
CA SER A 250 2.92 -9.96 -1.52
C SER A 250 2.51 -11.16 -2.36
N ILE A 251 3.21 -12.27 -2.14
CA ILE A 251 2.87 -13.58 -2.67
C ILE A 251 2.67 -14.53 -1.49
N ASN A 252 1.55 -15.23 -1.47
CA ASN A 252 1.22 -16.25 -0.49
C ASN A 252 1.01 -17.59 -1.19
N TYR A 253 1.69 -18.64 -0.75
CA TYR A 253 1.46 -20.02 -1.19
C TYR A 253 0.78 -20.83 -0.09
N HIS A 254 -0.29 -21.54 -0.44
CA HIS A 254 -1.01 -22.41 0.49
C HIS A 254 -0.49 -23.84 0.39
N HIS A 255 0.27 -24.28 1.40
CA HIS A 255 0.93 -25.58 1.39
C HIS A 255 -0.04 -26.74 1.66
N SER A 256 -0.88 -26.62 2.69
CA SER A 256 -1.73 -27.73 3.14
C SER A 256 -2.93 -27.27 3.98
N GLY A 257 -3.87 -28.20 4.20
CA GLY A 257 -5.02 -28.03 5.09
C GLY A 257 -6.24 -27.40 4.42
N ALA A 258 -7.13 -26.86 5.25
CA ALA A 258 -8.39 -26.23 4.84
C ALA A 258 -8.17 -24.94 4.04
N ASN A 259 -9.19 -24.53 3.28
CA ASN A 259 -9.14 -23.34 2.44
C ASN A 259 -8.91 -22.04 3.25
N LYS A 260 -8.57 -20.98 2.54
CA LYS A 260 -8.43 -19.62 3.07
C LYS A 260 -9.23 -18.66 2.21
N THR A 261 -10.16 -17.91 2.81
CA THR A 261 -10.88 -16.83 2.11
C THR A 261 -10.07 -15.55 2.20
N TRP A 262 -10.00 -14.84 1.08
CA TRP A 262 -9.39 -13.52 0.92
C TRP A 262 -10.42 -12.54 0.38
N TYR A 263 -10.34 -11.31 0.85
CA TYR A 263 -10.99 -10.14 0.28
C TYR A 263 -9.91 -9.15 -0.14
N GLY A 264 -10.05 -8.57 -1.33
CA GLY A 264 -9.11 -7.61 -1.89
C GLY A 264 -9.82 -6.35 -2.37
N VAL A 265 -9.20 -5.20 -2.12
CA VAL A 265 -9.62 -3.88 -2.59
C VAL A 265 -8.49 -3.33 -3.46
N PRO A 266 -8.75 -2.95 -4.70
CA PRO A 266 -7.72 -2.48 -5.61
C PRO A 266 -7.15 -1.11 -5.22
N ALA A 267 -5.92 -0.84 -5.65
CA ALA A 267 -5.19 0.39 -5.32
C ALA A 267 -5.95 1.68 -5.64
N HIS A 268 -6.72 1.70 -6.75
CA HIS A 268 -7.50 2.88 -7.15
C HIS A 268 -8.67 3.18 -6.19
N ALA A 269 -9.10 2.20 -5.38
CA ALA A 269 -10.15 2.35 -4.38
C ALA A 269 -9.59 2.52 -2.95
N ALA A 270 -8.26 2.54 -2.77
CA ALA A 270 -7.62 2.56 -1.45
C ALA A 270 -7.98 3.82 -0.62
N SER A 271 -7.98 5.02 -1.21
CA SER A 271 -8.37 6.24 -0.50
C SER A 271 -9.85 6.22 -0.09
N GLN A 272 -10.74 5.75 -0.98
CA GLN A 272 -12.16 5.60 -0.66
C GLN A 272 -12.38 4.57 0.46
N PHE A 273 -11.62 3.47 0.45
CA PHE A 273 -11.60 2.49 1.52
C PHE A 273 -11.19 3.12 2.86
N GLU A 274 -10.08 3.85 2.90
CA GLU A 274 -9.57 4.52 4.11
C GLU A 274 -10.59 5.52 4.68
N ASN A 275 -11.23 6.29 3.81
CA ASN A 275 -12.31 7.22 4.15
C ASN A 275 -13.51 6.48 4.78
N VAL A 276 -14.00 5.40 4.14
CA VAL A 276 -15.09 4.58 4.68
C VAL A 276 -14.72 3.99 6.04
N VAL A 277 -13.49 3.48 6.20
CA VAL A 277 -13.01 2.93 7.48
C VAL A 277 -13.00 4.00 8.57
N LEU A 278 -12.45 5.18 8.29
CA LEU A 278 -12.40 6.27 9.25
C LEU A 278 -13.81 6.64 9.77
N HIS A 279 -14.75 6.85 8.84
CA HIS A 279 -16.07 7.37 9.18
C HIS A 279 -17.06 6.30 9.66
N ARG A 280 -16.96 5.05 9.19
CA ARG A 280 -17.93 3.99 9.49
C ARG A 280 -17.43 2.96 10.50
N VAL A 281 -16.12 2.75 10.59
CA VAL A 281 -15.54 1.73 11.50
C VAL A 281 -15.01 2.38 12.77
N TYR A 282 -14.17 3.42 12.67
CA TYR A 282 -13.54 4.03 13.84
C TYR A 282 -14.39 5.12 14.53
N ASN A 283 -15.36 5.72 13.83
CA ASN A 283 -16.26 6.78 14.30
C ASN A 283 -15.52 8.08 14.73
N HIS A 284 -16.19 9.22 14.63
CA HIS A 284 -15.64 10.57 14.89
C HIS A 284 -15.21 10.86 16.35
N LYS A 285 -15.27 9.88 17.27
CA LYS A 285 -14.83 10.08 18.67
C LYS A 285 -13.32 10.15 18.81
N ILE A 286 -12.58 9.64 17.82
CA ILE A 286 -11.13 9.84 17.70
C ILE A 286 -10.91 11.21 17.03
N MET A 287 -10.39 12.17 17.79
CA MET A 287 -10.18 13.54 17.30
C MET A 287 -9.11 13.56 16.21
N SER A 288 -9.50 13.76 14.95
CA SER A 288 -8.59 13.66 13.82
C SER A 288 -7.63 14.84 13.70
N LYS A 289 -6.32 14.59 13.85
CA LYS A 289 -5.27 15.53 13.38
C LYS A 289 -4.87 15.28 11.93
N HIS A 290 -5.13 14.09 11.39
CA HIS A 290 -4.56 13.62 10.10
C HIS A 290 -5.57 13.03 9.11
N GLY A 291 -6.88 13.16 9.33
CA GLY A 291 -7.90 12.75 8.36
C GLY A 291 -7.78 11.30 7.88
N GLU A 292 -7.84 11.05 6.57
CA GLU A 292 -7.74 9.71 5.95
C GLU A 292 -6.45 8.97 6.32
N ASP A 293 -5.35 9.69 6.55
CA ASP A 293 -4.08 9.07 6.92
C ASP A 293 -4.07 8.47 8.33
N GLU A 294 -5.02 8.86 9.18
CA GLU A 294 -5.20 8.24 10.50
C GLU A 294 -5.75 6.82 10.38
N ALA A 295 -6.69 6.58 9.46
CA ALA A 295 -7.17 5.23 9.18
C ALA A 295 -6.02 4.33 8.68
N PHE A 296 -5.15 4.86 7.83
CA PHE A 296 -3.95 4.16 7.39
C PHE A 296 -3.03 3.76 8.56
N GLN A 297 -2.75 4.67 9.50
CA GLN A 297 -1.94 4.35 10.68
C GLN A 297 -2.59 3.29 11.58
N LEU A 298 -3.90 3.40 11.82
CA LEU A 298 -4.63 2.45 12.65
C LEU A 298 -4.66 1.05 12.02
N LEU A 299 -4.88 0.98 10.70
CA LEU A 299 -4.89 -0.26 9.93
C LEU A 299 -3.50 -0.88 9.82
N ALA A 300 -2.42 -0.10 9.89
CA ALA A 300 -1.05 -0.60 9.91
C ALA A 300 -0.75 -1.50 11.13
N HIS A 301 -1.55 -1.41 12.20
CA HIS A 301 -1.47 -2.35 13.32
C HIS A 301 -1.99 -3.76 12.97
N LYS A 302 -2.65 -3.94 11.82
CA LYS A 302 -3.21 -5.22 11.32
C LYS A 302 -4.18 -5.87 12.31
N THR A 303 -4.97 -5.04 12.98
CA THR A 303 -5.90 -5.45 14.04
C THR A 303 -7.38 -5.36 13.63
N THR A 304 -7.72 -4.45 12.74
CA THR A 304 -9.13 -4.10 12.54
C THR A 304 -9.77 -4.92 11.41
N MET A 305 -10.56 -5.92 11.78
CA MET A 305 -11.33 -6.75 10.83
C MET A 305 -12.79 -6.32 10.82
N PHE A 306 -13.38 -6.06 9.66
CA PHE A 306 -14.81 -5.72 9.52
C PHE A 306 -15.36 -6.31 8.21
N PRO A 307 -16.68 -6.56 8.13
CA PRO A 307 -17.27 -7.21 6.98
C PRO A 307 -17.19 -6.35 5.70
N PRO A 308 -16.89 -6.95 4.53
CA PRO A 308 -16.87 -6.26 3.24
C PRO A 308 -18.16 -5.52 2.88
N ASN A 309 -19.33 -5.89 3.44
CA ASN A 309 -20.59 -5.23 3.11
C ASN A 309 -20.59 -3.73 3.38
N ILE A 310 -19.86 -3.25 4.39
CA ILE A 310 -19.71 -1.83 4.67
C ILE A 310 -19.05 -1.11 3.49
N LEU A 311 -18.05 -1.73 2.87
CA LEU A 311 -17.34 -1.20 1.70
C LEU A 311 -18.26 -1.17 0.49
N LEU A 312 -18.96 -2.28 0.23
CA LEU A 312 -19.91 -2.40 -0.89
C LEU A 312 -21.03 -1.36 -0.82
N GLN A 313 -21.59 -1.13 0.37
CA GLN A 313 -22.65 -0.12 0.59
C GLN A 313 -22.19 1.31 0.29
N HIS A 314 -20.88 1.56 0.33
CA HIS A 314 -20.27 2.87 0.07
C HIS A 314 -19.57 2.93 -1.29
N GLY A 315 -19.84 1.97 -2.18
CA GLY A 315 -19.31 1.94 -3.54
C GLY A 315 -17.82 1.65 -3.64
N VAL A 316 -17.20 1.08 -2.60
CA VAL A 316 -15.81 0.60 -2.64
C VAL A 316 -15.79 -0.78 -3.28
N ALA A 317 -14.99 -0.94 -4.34
CA ALA A 317 -14.83 -2.23 -5.01
C ALA A 317 -14.15 -3.25 -4.08
N VAL A 318 -14.75 -4.44 -3.95
CA VAL A 318 -14.19 -5.57 -3.21
C VAL A 318 -14.28 -6.82 -4.07
N TYR A 319 -13.23 -7.63 -4.06
CA TYR A 319 -13.15 -8.91 -4.76
C TYR A 319 -12.81 -10.03 -3.78
N LYS A 320 -13.28 -11.24 -4.07
CA LYS A 320 -13.07 -12.42 -3.23
C LYS A 320 -12.14 -13.43 -3.89
N ALA A 321 -11.40 -14.18 -3.08
CA ALA A 321 -10.73 -15.40 -3.53
C ALA A 321 -10.84 -16.48 -2.45
N VAL A 322 -11.12 -17.73 -2.85
CA VAL A 322 -10.95 -18.90 -1.99
C VAL A 322 -9.70 -19.66 -2.44
N GLN A 323 -8.65 -19.59 -1.62
CA GLN A 323 -7.36 -20.22 -1.84
C GLN A 323 -7.36 -21.64 -1.26
N LYS A 324 -6.95 -22.61 -2.09
CA LYS A 324 -6.83 -24.04 -1.79
C LYS A 324 -5.35 -24.45 -1.74
N PRO A 325 -5.01 -25.60 -1.14
CA PRO A 325 -3.65 -26.15 -1.22
C PRO A 325 -3.14 -26.25 -2.66
N GLY A 326 -1.90 -25.82 -2.89
CA GLY A 326 -1.32 -25.76 -4.23
C GLY A 326 -1.51 -24.44 -4.99
N GLU A 327 -2.25 -23.49 -4.42
CA GLU A 327 -2.54 -22.21 -5.06
C GLU A 327 -1.75 -21.05 -4.44
N PHE A 328 -1.33 -20.12 -5.29
CA PHE A 328 -0.77 -18.83 -4.87
C PHE A 328 -1.86 -17.76 -4.88
N VAL A 329 -1.78 -16.81 -3.94
CA VAL A 329 -2.49 -15.52 -3.99
C VAL A 329 -1.46 -14.41 -4.06
N ILE A 330 -1.70 -13.45 -4.96
CA ILE A 330 -0.87 -12.24 -5.10
C ILE A 330 -1.69 -11.05 -4.62
N SER A 331 -1.10 -10.21 -3.78
CA SER A 331 -1.61 -8.86 -3.51
C SER A 331 -0.77 -7.83 -4.26
N PHE A 332 -1.43 -6.86 -4.87
CA PHE A 332 -0.81 -5.81 -5.66
C PHE A 332 -0.44 -4.60 -4.80
N PRO A 333 0.50 -3.74 -5.24
CA PRO A 333 0.87 -2.52 -4.53
C PRO A 333 -0.34 -1.69 -4.10
N ARG A 334 -0.38 -1.30 -2.82
CA ARG A 334 -1.45 -0.50 -2.20
C ARG A 334 -2.84 -1.17 -2.23
N ALA A 335 -2.93 -2.48 -2.51
CA ALA A 335 -4.19 -3.20 -2.45
C ALA A 335 -4.50 -3.65 -1.02
N TYR A 336 -5.57 -3.11 -0.43
CA TYR A 336 -6.04 -3.55 0.88
C TYR A 336 -6.55 -4.97 0.80
N HIS A 337 -6.21 -5.80 1.78
CA HIS A 337 -6.68 -7.17 1.83
C HIS A 337 -6.88 -7.67 3.26
N ALA A 338 -7.81 -8.60 3.41
CA ALA A 338 -8.17 -9.26 4.66
C ALA A 338 -8.66 -10.69 4.37
N GLY A 339 -8.78 -11.52 5.40
CA GLY A 339 -9.28 -12.87 5.20
C GLY A 339 -9.18 -13.76 6.41
N PHE A 340 -9.59 -15.01 6.26
CA PHE A 340 -9.66 -15.98 7.35
C PHE A 340 -9.53 -17.43 6.87
N SER A 341 -9.15 -18.30 7.79
CA SER A 341 -8.92 -19.73 7.55
C SER A 341 -10.18 -20.56 7.82
N HIS A 342 -10.42 -21.54 6.96
CA HIS A 342 -11.58 -22.44 7.06
C HIS A 342 -11.34 -23.63 7.99
N GLY A 343 -10.19 -23.72 8.64
CA GLY A 343 -9.77 -24.88 9.44
C GLY A 343 -8.27 -24.85 9.65
N PHE A 344 -7.71 -25.98 10.08
CA PHE A 344 -6.26 -26.14 10.13
C PHE A 344 -5.64 -25.91 8.76
N ASN A 345 -4.68 -25.01 8.63
CA ASN A 345 -3.93 -24.82 7.39
C ASN A 345 -2.51 -24.30 7.60
N CYS A 346 -1.69 -24.44 6.57
CA CYS A 346 -0.34 -23.92 6.52
C CYS A 346 -0.13 -23.15 5.22
N GLY A 347 0.14 -21.86 5.32
CA GLY A 347 0.55 -21.00 4.23
C GLY A 347 1.92 -20.39 4.48
N GLU A 348 2.56 -19.90 3.43
CA GLU A 348 3.84 -19.21 3.48
C GLU A 348 3.75 -17.95 2.62
N ALA A 349 4.26 -16.82 3.09
CA ALA A 349 4.24 -15.58 2.31
C ALA A 349 5.53 -14.79 2.40
N VAL A 350 5.81 -14.01 1.37
CA VAL A 350 6.94 -13.08 1.30
C VAL A 350 6.57 -11.88 0.43
N ASN A 351 7.17 -10.72 0.71
CA ASN A 351 7.04 -9.57 -0.17
C ASN A 351 8.02 -9.63 -1.36
N PHE A 352 7.70 -8.88 -2.40
CA PHE A 352 8.61 -8.63 -3.51
C PHE A 352 8.30 -7.28 -4.16
N ALA A 353 9.21 -6.81 -5.00
CA ALA A 353 9.06 -5.58 -5.77
C ALA A 353 9.59 -5.82 -7.17
N ILE A 354 8.82 -5.51 -8.20
CA ILE A 354 9.25 -5.50 -9.60
C ILE A 354 9.26 -4.05 -10.11
N GLY A 355 9.80 -3.77 -11.29
CA GLY A 355 10.02 -2.39 -11.75
C GLY A 355 8.79 -1.46 -11.70
N ASP A 356 7.58 -1.99 -11.88
CA ASP A 356 6.34 -1.21 -11.80
C ASP A 356 5.93 -0.81 -10.37
N TRP A 357 6.58 -1.35 -9.34
CA TRP A 357 6.38 -0.95 -7.95
C TRP A 357 7.05 0.39 -7.62
N ILE A 358 8.10 0.80 -8.33
CA ILE A 358 8.90 2.00 -7.99
C ILE A 358 8.03 3.26 -7.76
N PRO A 359 7.04 3.60 -8.62
CA PRO A 359 6.15 4.73 -8.37
C PRO A 359 5.34 4.59 -7.07
N MET A 360 4.84 3.39 -6.76
CA MET A 360 4.10 3.12 -5.53
C MET A 360 4.99 3.20 -4.29
N GLY A 361 6.24 2.73 -4.39
CA GLY A 361 7.24 2.88 -3.34
C GLY A 361 7.58 4.35 -3.03
N ALA A 362 7.59 5.22 -4.05
CA ALA A 362 7.78 6.66 -3.88
C ALA A 362 6.60 7.32 -3.15
N ILE A 363 5.36 6.95 -3.52
CA ILE A 363 4.13 7.39 -2.85
C ILE A 363 4.15 6.95 -1.38
N ALA A 364 4.46 5.67 -1.12
CA ALA A 364 4.54 5.14 0.24
C ALA A 364 5.59 5.85 1.09
N SER A 365 6.80 6.07 0.54
CA SER A 365 7.88 6.78 1.24
C SER A 365 7.50 8.23 1.58
N THR A 366 6.73 8.89 0.70
CA THR A 366 6.22 10.24 0.97
C THR A 366 5.15 10.23 2.06
N ARG A 367 4.23 9.27 2.04
CA ARG A 367 3.23 9.10 3.08
C ARG A 367 3.86 8.81 4.44
N TYR A 368 4.86 7.92 4.49
CA TYR A 368 5.62 7.64 5.72
C TYR A 368 6.31 8.89 6.27
N ALA A 369 6.93 9.70 5.41
CA ALA A 369 7.55 10.95 5.84
C ALA A 369 6.52 11.95 6.39
N TYR A 370 5.37 12.09 5.74
CA TYR A 370 4.27 12.96 6.20
C TYR A 370 3.73 12.52 7.56
N LEU A 371 3.59 11.20 7.77
CA LEU A 371 3.08 10.62 9.01
C LEU A 371 4.16 10.39 10.07
N THR A 372 5.40 10.79 9.81
CA THR A 372 6.55 10.53 10.68
C THR A 372 6.72 9.04 11.05
N MET A 373 6.36 8.15 10.13
CA MET A 373 6.53 6.70 10.28
C MET A 373 7.95 6.30 9.85
N LEU A 374 8.55 5.34 10.55
CA LEU A 374 9.82 4.78 10.14
C LEU A 374 9.64 3.97 8.85
N PRO A 375 10.42 4.23 7.79
CA PRO A 375 10.42 3.38 6.61
C PRO A 375 11.02 2.03 6.96
N ILE A 376 10.48 1.00 6.33
CA ILE A 376 10.90 -0.39 6.59
C ILE A 376 11.96 -0.83 5.59
N ILE A 377 11.99 -0.23 4.40
CA ILE A 377 13.05 -0.45 3.41
C ILE A 377 13.71 0.87 3.04
N PRO A 378 15.01 0.88 2.68
CA PRO A 378 15.71 2.09 2.28
C PRO A 378 15.39 2.39 0.79
N PHE A 379 14.25 3.03 0.54
CA PHE A 379 13.72 3.28 -0.80
C PHE A 379 14.69 4.05 -1.70
N GLU A 380 15.30 5.15 -1.22
CA GLU A 380 16.25 5.96 -1.99
C GLU A 380 17.50 5.15 -2.34
N GLU A 381 17.99 4.30 -1.43
CA GLU A 381 19.09 3.38 -1.70
C GLU A 381 18.74 2.33 -2.76
N LEU A 382 17.54 1.73 -2.67
CA LEU A 382 17.09 0.75 -3.65
C LEU A 382 16.94 1.37 -5.03
N LEU A 383 16.32 2.55 -5.11
CA LEU A 383 16.17 3.29 -6.36
C LEU A 383 17.53 3.61 -6.99
N CYS A 384 18.46 4.15 -6.20
CA CYS A 384 19.81 4.45 -6.67
C CYS A 384 20.57 3.19 -7.12
N LYS A 385 20.49 2.08 -6.37
CA LYS A 385 21.17 0.85 -6.76
C LYS A 385 20.57 0.20 -8.01
N GLU A 386 19.24 0.28 -8.20
CA GLU A 386 18.59 -0.17 -9.43
C GLU A 386 19.03 0.67 -10.63
N ALA A 387 19.03 2.00 -10.48
CA ALA A 387 19.48 2.92 -11.52
C ALA A 387 20.97 2.70 -11.89
N MET A 388 21.80 2.40 -10.90
CA MET A 388 23.25 2.31 -11.07
C MET A 388 23.78 0.89 -11.37
N GLN A 389 22.96 -0.05 -11.85
CA GLN A 389 23.43 -1.42 -12.14
C GLN A 389 24.68 -1.48 -13.05
N PHE A 390 24.91 -0.46 -13.88
CA PHE A 390 26.06 -0.33 -14.77
C PHE A 390 27.22 0.53 -14.23
N TYR A 391 27.01 1.23 -13.11
CA TYR A 391 27.98 2.12 -12.47
C TYR A 391 28.45 1.52 -11.15
N LYS A 392 29.69 1.01 -11.12
CA LYS A 392 30.27 0.37 -9.92
C LYS A 392 31.00 1.39 -9.06
N SER A 393 30.36 1.88 -8.01
CA SER A 393 31.01 2.70 -6.99
C SER A 393 31.75 1.85 -5.95
N SER A 394 32.99 2.23 -5.62
CA SER A 394 33.87 1.53 -4.67
C SER A 394 33.67 1.97 -3.21
N LYS A 395 32.82 2.97 -2.95
CA LYS A 395 32.56 3.50 -1.60
C LYS A 395 31.06 3.54 -1.30
N VAL A 396 30.57 2.53 -0.59
CA VAL A 396 29.16 2.49 -0.17
C VAL A 396 29.04 3.04 1.25
N ARG A 397 28.46 4.23 1.39
CA ARG A 397 27.88 4.65 2.68
C ARG A 397 26.44 4.14 2.74
N GLY A 398 26.03 3.65 3.90
CA GLY A 398 24.66 3.20 4.14
C GLY A 398 23.67 4.35 4.27
N THR A 399 22.39 4.02 4.17
CA THR A 399 21.26 4.93 4.40
C THR A 399 21.22 5.47 5.82
N LEU A 400 20.87 6.75 5.96
CA LEU A 400 20.57 7.41 7.24
C LEU A 400 19.09 7.77 7.33
N ILE A 401 18.57 8.00 8.53
CA ILE A 401 17.16 8.37 8.75
C ILE A 401 17.07 9.81 9.23
N CYS A 402 16.24 10.61 8.56
CA CYS A 402 15.97 11.98 8.95
C CYS A 402 15.38 12.05 10.36
N SER A 403 15.93 12.89 11.23
CA SER A 403 15.41 13.08 12.59
C SER A 403 14.05 13.76 12.70
N ASN A 404 13.58 14.39 11.62
CA ASN A 404 12.36 15.19 11.63
C ASN A 404 11.17 14.41 11.05
N CYS A 405 11.34 13.83 9.86
CA CYS A 405 10.28 13.10 9.17
C CYS A 405 10.53 11.60 9.03
N HIS A 406 11.66 11.08 9.52
CA HIS A 406 12.06 9.68 9.37
C HIS A 406 12.31 9.19 7.94
N ARG A 407 12.25 10.07 6.93
CA ARG A 407 12.64 9.73 5.56
C ARG A 407 14.07 9.20 5.49
N ASP A 408 14.26 8.17 4.70
CA ASP A 408 15.57 7.63 4.37
C ASP A 408 16.38 8.60 3.50
N CYS A 409 17.67 8.74 3.83
CA CYS A 409 18.62 9.66 3.21
C CYS A 409 19.86 8.86 2.81
N TYR A 410 19.97 8.56 1.53
CA TYR A 410 21.05 7.84 0.89
C TYR A 410 21.98 8.77 0.10
N VAL A 411 21.42 9.69 -0.69
CA VAL A 411 22.21 10.53 -1.61
C VAL A 411 22.82 11.74 -0.88
N ALA A 412 21.99 12.46 -0.14
CA ALA A 412 22.40 13.66 0.57
C ALA A 412 21.54 13.95 1.82
N TYR A 413 22.13 14.63 2.79
CA TYR A 413 21.49 15.05 4.04
C TYR A 413 22.21 16.24 4.66
N LEU A 414 21.55 16.90 5.62
CA LEU A 414 22.09 17.99 6.39
C LEU A 414 22.53 17.49 7.78
N MET A 415 23.73 17.86 8.20
CA MET A 415 24.26 17.52 9.52
C MET A 415 25.24 18.61 10.01
N CYS A 416 25.25 18.88 11.31
CA CYS A 416 26.22 19.81 11.88
C CYS A 416 27.61 19.17 11.98
N LYS A 417 28.62 19.76 11.34
CA LYS A 417 30.02 19.31 11.40
C LYS A 417 30.65 19.34 12.79
N HIS A 418 30.10 20.13 13.70
CA HIS A 418 30.72 20.37 15.01
C HIS A 418 30.18 19.47 16.10
N CYS A 419 28.85 19.37 16.22
CA CYS A 419 28.23 18.51 17.22
C CYS A 419 27.75 17.17 16.65
N TYR A 420 27.97 16.90 15.34
CA TYR A 420 27.49 15.71 14.64
C TYR A 420 26.02 15.43 14.97
N SER A 421 25.18 16.46 14.75
CA SER A 421 23.74 16.39 15.00
C SER A 421 23.11 15.20 14.27
N LEU A 422 21.89 14.83 14.65
CA LEU A 422 21.14 13.89 13.84
C LEU A 422 20.95 14.44 12.40
N PRO A 423 20.92 13.56 11.39
CA PRO A 423 20.79 13.98 10.00
C PRO A 423 19.37 14.46 9.71
N ILE A 424 19.25 15.48 8.85
CA ILE A 424 17.99 16.04 8.38
C ILE A 424 17.93 15.92 6.86
N CYS A 425 16.83 15.44 6.30
CA CYS A 425 16.69 15.32 4.84
C CYS A 425 16.58 16.71 4.18
N LEU A 426 16.87 16.77 2.88
CA LEU A 426 16.82 18.03 2.12
C LEU A 426 15.39 18.53 1.82
N TYR A 427 14.36 17.78 2.21
CA TYR A 427 12.95 18.20 2.07
C TYR A 427 12.51 19.19 3.16
N HIS A 428 13.33 19.42 4.18
CA HIS A 428 13.04 20.42 5.19
C HIS A 428 13.73 21.74 4.85
N ASP A 429 12.97 22.84 4.84
CA ASP A 429 13.53 24.18 4.75
C ASP A 429 14.22 24.55 6.07
N ILE A 430 15.49 24.16 6.16
CA ILE A 430 16.37 24.49 7.30
C ILE A 430 17.50 25.44 6.88
N ALA A 431 17.43 26.04 5.69
CA ALA A 431 18.47 26.91 5.16
C ALA A 431 18.76 28.11 6.08
N LEU A 432 17.74 28.54 6.84
CA LEU A 432 17.81 29.62 7.82
C LEU A 432 17.99 29.14 9.28
N GLN A 433 17.83 27.84 9.54
CA GLN A 433 17.90 27.30 10.90
C GLN A 433 19.35 27.00 11.31
N ARG A 434 19.69 27.34 12.56
CA ARG A 434 20.95 26.95 13.18
C ARG A 434 20.74 25.64 13.94
N CYS A 435 21.76 24.79 13.94
CA CYS A 435 21.80 23.63 14.82
C CYS A 435 21.68 24.07 16.29
N SER A 436 21.25 23.17 17.16
CA SER A 436 21.19 23.40 18.62
C SER A 436 22.51 23.92 19.23
N CYS A 437 23.66 23.66 18.60
CA CYS A 437 24.95 24.21 19.00
C CYS A 437 25.24 25.63 18.46
N GLY A 438 24.24 26.30 17.88
CA GLY A 438 24.34 27.65 17.30
C GLY A 438 25.04 27.75 15.94
N ARG A 439 25.47 26.64 15.35
CA ARG A 439 26.23 26.61 14.08
C ARG A 439 25.36 26.18 12.90
N LYS A 440 25.77 26.56 11.69
CA LYS A 440 25.06 26.19 10.45
C LYS A 440 25.18 24.69 10.17
N TYR A 441 24.14 24.12 9.58
CA TYR A 441 24.19 22.77 9.02
C TYR A 441 25.13 22.73 7.81
N THR A 442 25.70 21.56 7.54
CA THR A 442 26.46 21.28 6.32
C THR A 442 25.76 20.21 5.52
N VAL A 443 25.69 20.39 4.20
CA VAL A 443 25.24 19.35 3.27
C VAL A 443 26.34 18.29 3.17
N TYR A 444 25.99 17.06 3.51
CA TYR A 444 26.74 15.87 3.21
C TYR A 444 26.11 15.23 1.99
N LYS A 445 26.93 14.92 0.99
CA LYS A 445 26.55 14.19 -0.21
C LYS A 445 27.49 13.02 -0.40
N ARG A 446 27.04 11.99 -1.11
CA ARG A 446 27.92 10.89 -1.50
C ARG A 446 29.02 11.37 -2.45
N ASP A 447 30.16 10.67 -2.44
CA ASP A 447 31.31 11.00 -3.30
C ASP A 447 30.98 10.79 -4.79
N ASP A 448 30.12 9.82 -5.09
CA ASP A 448 29.71 9.40 -6.44
C ASP A 448 28.43 10.10 -6.93
N TYR A 449 27.99 11.20 -6.30
CA TYR A 449 26.70 11.82 -6.64
C TYR A 449 26.59 12.32 -8.08
N LEU A 450 27.72 12.71 -8.69
CA LEU A 450 27.78 13.09 -10.11
C LEU A 450 27.49 11.91 -11.04
N GLU A 451 27.84 10.69 -10.64
CA GLU A 451 27.53 9.49 -11.41
C GLU A 451 26.00 9.24 -11.43
N PHE A 452 25.28 9.54 -10.34
CA PHE A 452 23.81 9.49 -10.34
C PHE A 452 23.21 10.55 -11.28
N GLU A 453 23.78 11.76 -11.32
CA GLU A 453 23.33 12.80 -12.26
C GLU A 453 23.55 12.38 -13.72
N ASP A 454 24.68 11.76 -14.03
CA ASP A 454 24.97 11.29 -15.38
C ASP A 454 24.09 10.10 -15.78
N ALA A 455 23.81 9.17 -14.85
CA ALA A 455 22.84 8.11 -15.06
C ALA A 455 21.43 8.68 -15.32
N ALA A 456 20.98 9.66 -14.53
CA ALA A 456 19.69 10.33 -14.73
C ALA A 456 19.58 10.97 -16.12
N LYS A 457 20.61 11.72 -16.56
CA LYS A 457 20.65 12.31 -17.91
C LYS A 457 20.59 11.23 -19.00
N SER A 458 21.22 10.08 -18.80
CA SER A 458 21.16 8.98 -19.77
C SER A 458 19.75 8.41 -19.92
N PHE A 459 19.00 8.27 -18.82
CA PHE A 459 17.60 7.84 -18.85
C PHE A 459 16.70 8.88 -19.51
N GLU A 460 16.92 10.18 -19.27
CA GLU A 460 16.17 11.24 -19.95
C GLU A 460 16.36 11.19 -21.48
N GLN A 461 17.58 10.97 -21.94
CA GLN A 461 17.89 10.83 -23.38
C GLN A 461 17.24 9.59 -23.98
N GLU A 462 17.29 8.45 -23.29
CA GLU A 462 16.64 7.22 -23.72
C GLU A 462 15.12 7.36 -23.76
N TYR A 463 14.52 7.98 -22.74
CA TYR A 463 13.08 8.26 -22.70
C TYR A 463 12.62 9.11 -23.89
N VAL A 464 13.33 10.20 -24.19
CA VAL A 464 13.04 11.05 -25.35
C VAL A 464 13.11 10.23 -26.64
N LYS A 465 14.13 9.38 -26.79
CA LYS A 465 14.27 8.50 -27.96
C LYS A 465 13.10 7.53 -28.10
N LEU A 466 12.74 6.83 -27.02
CA LEU A 466 11.66 5.84 -27.04
C LEU A 466 10.28 6.48 -27.28
N ASN A 467 10.06 7.69 -26.76
CA ASN A 467 8.85 8.47 -27.01
C ASN A 467 8.76 8.91 -28.48
N LEU A 468 9.88 9.38 -29.08
CA LEU A 468 9.94 9.70 -30.52
C LEU A 468 9.69 8.47 -31.41
N GLU A 469 10.09 7.28 -30.96
CA GLU A 469 9.83 6.01 -31.65
C GLU A 469 8.39 5.49 -31.45
N GLY A 470 7.54 6.20 -30.69
CA GLY A 470 6.17 5.78 -30.39
C GLY A 470 6.08 4.51 -29.54
N LYS A 471 7.19 4.10 -28.91
CA LYS A 471 7.28 2.87 -28.11
C LYS A 471 6.85 3.07 -26.65
N VAL A 472 6.53 4.30 -26.27
CA VAL A 472 6.23 4.70 -24.90
C VAL A 472 5.04 5.64 -24.92
N ASN A 473 3.89 5.15 -24.47
CA ASN A 473 2.72 5.95 -24.12
C ASN A 473 2.56 5.93 -22.60
N PHE A 474 3.52 6.52 -21.87
CA PHE A 474 3.27 6.84 -20.47
C PHE A 474 2.53 8.18 -20.43
N GLU A 475 1.24 8.15 -20.12
CA GLU A 475 0.63 9.31 -19.48
C GLU A 475 1.38 9.53 -18.17
N VAL A 476 2.20 10.59 -18.10
CA VAL A 476 2.89 11.03 -16.88
C VAL A 476 1.87 11.66 -15.91
N ASP A 477 0.71 11.02 -15.72
CA ASP A 477 -0.38 11.53 -14.91
C ASP A 477 -0.51 10.78 -13.57
N MET A 478 0.33 9.75 -13.34
CA MET A 478 0.52 9.15 -12.01
C MET A 478 1.55 9.88 -11.13
N LEU A 479 2.33 10.79 -11.72
CA LEU A 479 3.31 11.63 -11.02
C LEU A 479 2.97 13.13 -11.08
N SER A 480 1.92 13.53 -11.81
CA SER A 480 1.22 14.76 -11.49
C SER A 480 0.86 14.66 -10.00
N PRO A 481 1.37 15.54 -9.12
CA PRO A 481 0.77 15.65 -7.80
C PRO A 481 -0.70 15.88 -8.08
N ARG A 482 -1.56 14.91 -7.78
CA ARG A 482 -2.92 15.32 -7.45
C ARG A 482 -2.71 16.31 -6.33
N ASN A 483 -3.17 17.54 -6.52
CA ASN A 483 -3.18 18.61 -5.53
C ASN A 483 -3.94 18.23 -4.23
N ASP A 484 -4.21 16.95 -3.99
CA ASP A 484 -4.83 16.42 -2.78
C ASP A 484 -3.86 16.41 -1.58
N TYR A 485 -2.58 16.71 -1.82
CA TYR A 485 -1.64 17.12 -0.76
C TYR A 485 -1.04 18.49 -1.07
N ASP A 486 -1.90 19.49 -1.25
CA ASP A 486 -1.50 20.87 -0.98
C ASP A 486 -1.01 20.91 0.47
N CYS A 487 0.32 21.00 0.63
CA CYS A 487 0.95 21.46 1.84
C CYS A 487 0.23 22.76 2.24
N ILE A 488 -0.57 22.71 3.31
CA ILE A 488 -1.20 23.81 4.05
C ILE A 488 -0.92 25.17 3.39
N GLN A 489 -1.81 25.61 2.50
CA GLN A 489 -1.81 26.98 2.02
C GLN A 489 -2.12 27.90 3.20
N ASP A 490 -1.16 28.77 3.47
CA ASP A 490 -1.28 30.14 3.98
C ASP A 490 -2.44 30.44 4.94
N SER A 491 -2.13 30.51 6.24
CA SER A 491 -2.74 31.52 7.10
C SER A 491 -1.85 32.77 7.09
N HIS A 492 -2.25 33.74 6.26
CA HIS A 492 -1.71 35.09 6.26
C HIS A 492 -1.77 35.73 7.65
N ASN A 493 -0.65 36.23 8.16
CA ASN A 493 -0.54 37.62 8.61
C ASN A 493 0.90 38.06 8.97
N HIS A 494 1.19 39.29 8.54
CA HIS A 494 2.27 40.23 8.92
C HIS A 494 3.60 40.23 8.12
N PRO A 495 4.20 41.42 7.97
CA PRO A 495 4.82 41.89 6.73
C PRO A 495 6.34 41.89 6.91
N TRP A 496 7.10 42.32 5.91
CA TRP A 496 8.29 43.18 5.98
C TRP A 496 9.15 42.94 4.74
N HIS A 497 9.53 44.07 4.14
CA HIS A 497 10.31 44.20 2.90
C HIS A 497 11.79 43.77 3.05
N GLU A 498 12.38 43.36 1.93
CA GLU A 498 13.83 43.30 1.71
C GLU A 498 14.47 44.70 1.73
N GLU A 499 15.68 44.79 2.30
CA GLU A 499 16.70 45.68 1.76
C GLU A 499 18.10 45.06 1.80
N LYS A 500 18.89 45.46 0.80
CA LYS A 500 20.07 44.80 0.25
C LYS A 500 21.32 44.96 1.13
N GLY A 501 22.06 43.86 1.29
CA GLY A 501 23.42 43.86 1.83
C GLY A 501 24.22 42.67 1.28
N SER A 502 25.09 42.94 0.31
CA SER A 502 25.89 42.03 -0.49
C SER A 502 26.73 40.99 0.27
N ILE A 503 26.50 39.71 0.00
CA ILE A 503 27.53 38.67 -0.01
C ILE A 503 27.38 37.90 -1.31
N LYS A 504 28.42 37.99 -2.16
CA LYS A 504 28.47 37.44 -3.52
C LYS A 504 28.18 35.93 -3.52
N ALA A 505 27.05 35.56 -4.09
CA ALA A 505 26.77 34.22 -4.57
C ALA A 505 27.63 33.95 -5.81
N VAL A 506 28.28 32.78 -5.83
CA VAL A 506 28.79 32.19 -7.07
C VAL A 506 27.58 31.53 -7.77
N PRO A 507 27.42 31.65 -9.11
CA PRO A 507 26.12 31.50 -9.75
C PRO A 507 25.59 30.07 -9.66
N SER A 508 24.32 29.95 -9.28
CA SER A 508 23.46 28.85 -9.71
C SER A 508 23.52 28.78 -11.23
N MET A 509 24.12 27.72 -11.80
CA MET A 509 23.92 27.44 -13.21
C MET A 509 22.46 27.10 -13.42
N GLY A 510 21.82 27.93 -14.23
CA GLY A 510 20.41 27.88 -14.54
C GLY A 510 20.04 26.62 -15.30
N LEU A 511 19.00 25.96 -14.80
CA LEU A 511 18.17 25.01 -15.55
C LEU A 511 16.70 25.14 -15.15
N VAL A 512 16.40 25.73 -13.97
CA VAL A 512 15.03 25.95 -13.49
C VAL A 512 14.33 27.14 -14.18
N SER A 513 15.06 28.14 -14.69
CA SER A 513 14.47 29.24 -15.47
C SER A 513 14.30 28.90 -16.97
N GLU A 514 15.15 28.03 -17.53
CA GLU A 514 15.01 27.58 -18.91
C GLU A 514 13.88 26.55 -19.10
N LEU A 515 13.57 25.74 -18.08
CA LEU A 515 12.43 24.81 -18.12
C LEU A 515 11.08 25.53 -18.13
N LYS A 516 10.88 26.55 -17.28
CA LYS A 516 9.65 27.38 -17.32
C LYS A 516 9.50 28.17 -18.62
N THR A 517 10.62 28.59 -19.22
CA THR A 517 10.59 29.31 -20.50
C THR A 517 10.38 28.36 -21.68
N ARG A 518 10.92 27.13 -21.65
CA ARG A 518 10.69 26.08 -22.66
C ARG A 518 9.27 25.52 -22.64
N GLU A 519 8.66 25.35 -21.47
CA GLU A 519 7.25 24.96 -21.35
C GLU A 519 6.31 26.07 -21.89
N MET A 520 6.59 27.34 -21.59
CA MET A 520 5.84 28.46 -22.18
C MET A 520 6.06 28.60 -23.69
N THR A 521 7.26 28.26 -24.20
CA THR A 521 7.55 28.29 -25.65
C THR A 521 6.86 27.13 -26.37
N CYS A 522 6.78 25.96 -25.76
CA CYS A 522 6.06 24.79 -26.29
C CYS A 522 4.53 25.00 -26.28
N LEU A 523 4.00 25.69 -25.27
CA LEU A 523 2.61 26.15 -25.22
C LEU A 523 2.31 27.24 -26.27
N LYS A 524 3.24 28.18 -26.52
CA LYS A 524 3.11 29.16 -27.61
C LYS A 524 3.11 28.51 -28.99
N ILE A 525 3.99 27.54 -29.24
CA ILE A 525 4.05 26.80 -30.51
C ILE A 525 2.79 25.94 -30.71
N LYS A 526 2.23 25.33 -29.65
CA LYS A 526 0.94 24.64 -29.72
C LYS A 526 -0.23 25.59 -29.96
N LEU A 527 -0.22 26.80 -29.38
CA LEU A 527 -1.27 27.81 -29.61
C LEU A 527 -1.18 28.43 -31.02
N GLU A 528 0.02 28.60 -31.57
CA GLU A 528 0.23 29.11 -32.94
C GLU A 528 -0.12 28.04 -33.99
N LYS A 529 0.19 26.76 -33.77
CA LYS A 529 -0.26 25.66 -34.64
C LYS A 529 -1.79 25.48 -34.62
N MET A 530 -2.46 25.66 -33.48
CA MET A 530 -3.93 25.67 -33.41
C MET A 530 -4.57 26.90 -34.08
N LYS A 531 -3.82 28.02 -34.22
CA LYS A 531 -4.27 29.21 -34.98
C LYS A 531 -4.02 29.07 -36.49
N GLU A 532 -2.95 28.38 -36.90
CA GLU A 532 -2.65 28.05 -38.30
C GLU A 532 -3.57 26.97 -38.87
N GLU A 533 -4.03 26.01 -38.07
CA GLU A 533 -5.02 25.01 -38.51
C GLU A 533 -6.43 25.58 -38.64
N LYS A 534 -6.76 26.63 -37.87
CA LYS A 534 -8.01 27.40 -38.04
C LYS A 534 -7.99 28.38 -39.21
N THR A 535 -6.85 28.60 -39.87
CA THR A 535 -6.75 29.47 -41.07
C THR A 535 -6.63 28.70 -42.39
N LYS A 536 -6.68 27.36 -42.39
CA LYS A 536 -6.57 26.53 -43.60
C LYS A 536 -7.86 25.91 -44.12
N HIS A 537 -9.03 26.24 -43.58
CA HIS A 537 -10.32 25.88 -44.19
C HIS A 537 -11.24 27.10 -44.31
N GLY A 538 -11.46 27.57 -45.55
CA GLY A 538 -12.65 28.35 -45.90
C GLY A 538 -12.45 29.80 -46.36
N ARG A 539 -11.61 30.08 -47.35
CA ARG A 539 -11.81 31.23 -48.25
C ARG A 539 -12.82 30.83 -49.34
N LYS A 540 -14.08 31.25 -49.23
CA LYS A 540 -14.91 31.55 -50.40
C LYS A 540 -15.59 32.91 -50.20
N ARG A 541 -15.43 33.74 -51.23
CA ARG A 541 -15.85 35.14 -51.35
C ARG A 541 -17.37 35.28 -51.25
N CYS A 542 -17.84 36.38 -50.65
CA CYS A 542 -18.72 37.37 -51.27
C CYS A 542 -18.89 38.60 -50.35
N SER A 543 -18.95 39.78 -50.95
CA SER A 543 -19.27 41.09 -50.38
C SER A 543 -20.30 41.75 -51.32
N PRO A 544 -20.89 42.92 -51.03
CA PRO A 544 -21.19 43.61 -49.76
C PRO A 544 -22.67 44.12 -49.68
N THR A 545 -23.13 44.57 -48.49
CA THR A 545 -24.04 45.73 -48.22
C THR A 545 -24.36 45.74 -46.71
N MET A 546 -23.85 46.70 -45.94
CA MET A 546 -24.47 47.98 -45.51
C MET A 546 -25.44 47.89 -44.30
N GLU A 547 -25.12 48.75 -43.32
CA GLU A 547 -26.00 49.50 -42.41
C GLU A 547 -26.50 48.94 -41.06
N THR A 548 -25.79 49.37 -40.01
CA THR A 548 -26.22 50.17 -38.83
C THR A 548 -27.31 49.71 -37.85
N ARG A 549 -27.00 50.06 -36.57
CA ARG A 549 -27.88 50.33 -35.41
C ARG A 549 -28.52 49.11 -34.75
N LYS A 550 -28.81 49.07 -33.46
CA LYS A 550 -28.44 49.74 -32.18
C LYS A 550 -29.41 49.09 -31.17
N GLN A 551 -29.01 48.97 -29.90
CA GLN A 551 -29.86 48.72 -28.72
C GLN A 551 -30.41 47.28 -28.61
N GLY A 552 -30.43 46.60 -27.47
CA GLY A 552 -30.41 47.03 -26.06
C GLY A 552 -31.65 46.48 -25.35
N PHE A 553 -31.50 46.08 -24.09
CA PHE A 553 -32.47 45.47 -23.13
C PHE A 553 -32.58 43.94 -23.18
N VAL A 554 -32.13 43.18 -22.16
CA VAL A 554 -32.43 43.14 -20.70
C VAL A 554 -33.86 42.65 -20.43
N GLY A 555 -33.98 41.49 -19.77
CA GLY A 555 -35.24 41.00 -19.21
C GLY A 555 -35.18 39.51 -18.87
N THR A 556 -35.00 39.22 -17.59
CA THR A 556 -34.76 37.93 -16.94
C THR A 556 -36.01 37.06 -16.74
N ALA A 557 -35.72 35.78 -16.46
CA ALA A 557 -36.49 34.80 -15.68
C ALA A 557 -37.68 34.12 -16.36
N GLN A 558 -37.56 32.80 -16.58
CA GLN A 558 -38.24 31.81 -15.73
C GLN A 558 -37.81 30.40 -16.16
N ASP A 559 -37.06 29.71 -15.30
CA ASP A 559 -36.93 28.26 -15.32
C ASP A 559 -38.30 27.62 -15.06
N GLN A 560 -38.70 26.63 -15.86
CA GLN A 560 -38.95 25.25 -15.38
C GLN A 560 -39.69 24.39 -16.41
N LYS A 561 -39.09 23.20 -16.62
CA LYS A 561 -39.68 21.89 -16.89
C LYS A 561 -39.90 21.42 -18.33
N ASN A 562 -39.17 20.31 -18.58
CA ASN A 562 -39.54 19.10 -19.31
C ASN A 562 -39.38 19.11 -20.84
N ILE A 563 -38.22 18.63 -21.31
CA ILE A 563 -38.12 17.79 -22.52
C ILE A 563 -37.11 16.66 -22.23
N GLU A 564 -37.57 15.62 -21.54
CA GLU A 564 -37.18 14.26 -21.90
C GLU A 564 -37.97 13.87 -23.16
N GLU A 565 -37.44 12.92 -23.93
CA GLU A 565 -38.08 12.24 -25.07
C GLU A 565 -37.72 12.71 -26.49
N VAL A 566 -36.42 12.79 -26.80
CA VAL A 566 -35.92 12.39 -28.13
C VAL A 566 -34.54 11.75 -27.98
N LYS A 567 -34.49 10.45 -27.67
CA LYS A 567 -33.34 9.57 -27.95
C LYS A 567 -33.72 8.10 -27.73
N LYS A 568 -34.51 7.56 -28.67
CA LYS A 568 -34.54 6.13 -28.97
C LYS A 568 -34.54 5.93 -30.47
N ASN A 569 -33.71 4.98 -30.89
CA ASN A 569 -33.65 4.30 -32.18
C ASN A 569 -32.85 4.99 -33.30
N VAL A 570 -31.54 4.69 -33.37
CA VAL A 570 -31.03 3.85 -34.46
C VAL A 570 -30.06 2.82 -33.88
N SER A 571 -30.48 1.56 -34.00
CA SER A 571 -29.76 0.34 -33.71
C SER A 571 -28.93 -0.13 -34.92
N SER A 572 -27.92 -0.96 -34.62
CA SER A 572 -27.50 -2.16 -35.37
C SER A 572 -26.38 -2.06 -36.44
N GLY A 573 -25.45 -3.04 -36.32
CA GLY A 573 -24.45 -3.47 -37.31
C GLY A 573 -23.15 -2.66 -37.24
N VAL A 574 -21.96 -3.20 -37.03
CA VAL A 574 -21.35 -4.36 -37.68
C VAL A 574 -20.22 -4.94 -36.80
N ARG A 575 -20.03 -6.25 -36.92
CA ARG A 575 -19.01 -7.10 -36.31
C ARG A 575 -17.58 -6.80 -36.80
N SER A 576 -16.64 -7.33 -36.01
CA SER A 576 -15.38 -8.00 -36.39
C SER A 576 -14.09 -7.20 -36.65
N SER A 577 -13.16 -7.42 -35.71
CA SER A 577 -11.83 -8.04 -35.88
C SER A 577 -10.62 -7.22 -36.33
N VAL A 578 -9.47 -7.63 -35.75
CA VAL A 578 -8.06 -7.44 -36.14
C VAL A 578 -7.43 -6.14 -35.60
N ALA A 579 -6.69 -6.18 -34.49
CA ALA A 579 -5.28 -6.59 -34.31
C ALA A 579 -4.25 -5.57 -34.86
N ALA A 580 -3.21 -5.31 -34.04
CA ALA A 580 -2.05 -4.43 -34.23
C ALA A 580 -2.38 -2.91 -34.12
N PHE A 581 -1.76 -2.11 -33.25
CA PHE A 581 -0.44 -2.09 -32.62
C PHE A 581 -0.52 -1.63 -31.16
#